data_AF-A0A1Y3TTH9-F1
#
_entry.id   AF-A0A1Y3TTH9-F1
#
_cell.length_a   1.000
_cell.length_b   1.000
_cell.length_c   1.000
_cell.angle_alpha   90.00
_cell.angle_beta   90.00
_cell.angle_gamma   90.00
#
_symmetry.space_group_name_H-M   'P 1'
#
loop_
_entity.id
_entity.type
_entity.pdbx_description
1 polymer ?
#
loop_
_entity_poly.entity_id
_entity_poly.type
_entity_poly.pdbx_seq_one_letter_code
_entity_poly.pdbx_strand_id
1 'polypeptide(L)'
;MAKETLSAHELNKYTYCPYQWYYEKVYGRAELRRMRKEYLEELGLEDSTTVNFVRGEAFHRKLYRQYRLRRLLGKIALLALLVLILIFWVMQYVHV
;
A
#
# COMPACT_ATOMS: atom_id res chain seq x y z
N MET A 1 21.59 -6.14 11.42
CA MET A 1 21.40 -7.48 10.81
C MET A 1 21.18 -7.32 9.33
N ALA A 2 21.97 -8.01 8.50
CA ALA A 2 21.76 -8.02 7.06
C ALA A 2 20.43 -8.71 6.76
N LYS A 3 19.62 -8.12 5.86
CA LYS A 3 18.32 -8.69 5.49
C LYS A 3 18.57 -9.94 4.64
N GLU A 4 18.13 -11.11 5.09
CA GLU A 4 18.37 -12.39 4.42
C GLU A 4 17.58 -12.57 3.11
N THR A 5 16.54 -11.75 2.88
CA THR A 5 15.66 -11.87 1.71
C THR A 5 15.63 -10.60 0.87
N LEU A 6 15.78 -10.79 -0.45
CA LEU A 6 15.63 -9.73 -1.46
C LEU A 6 14.13 -9.52 -1.73
N SER A 7 13.68 -8.27 -1.63
CA SER A 7 12.31 -7.92 -2.02
C SER A 7 12.15 -7.83 -3.54
N ALA A 8 10.94 -8.04 -4.07
CA ALA A 8 10.66 -7.85 -5.49
C ALA A 8 11.03 -6.43 -5.98
N HIS A 9 10.80 -5.41 -5.13
CA HIS A 9 11.22 -4.02 -5.40
C HIS A 9 12.73 -3.89 -5.55
N GLU A 10 13.49 -4.62 -4.74
CA GLU A 10 14.95 -4.59 -4.74
C GLU A 10 15.51 -5.28 -5.98
N LEU A 11 14.96 -6.44 -6.36
CA LEU A 11 15.29 -7.12 -7.60
C LEU A 11 14.98 -6.23 -8.81
N ASN A 12 13.77 -5.65 -8.85
CA ASN A 12 13.38 -4.75 -9.93
C ASN A 12 14.33 -3.55 -10.06
N LYS A 13 14.77 -2.99 -8.93
CA LYS A 13 15.72 -1.87 -8.92
C LYS A 13 17.10 -2.28 -9.43
N TYR A 14 17.60 -3.44 -9.01
CA TYR A 14 18.87 -3.96 -9.48
C TYR A 14 18.85 -4.20 -10.99
N THR A 15 17.80 -4.86 -11.49
CA THR A 15 17.63 -5.14 -12.93
C THR A 15 17.45 -3.85 -13.75
N TYR A 16 16.75 -2.85 -13.21
CA TYR A 16 16.55 -1.57 -13.89
C TYR A 16 17.80 -0.69 -13.89
N CYS A 17 18.43 -0.49 -12.73
CA CYS A 17 19.64 0.31 -12.57
C CYS A 17 20.51 -0.22 -11.41
N PRO A 18 21.56 -1.00 -11.72
CA PRO A 18 22.45 -1.57 -10.69
C PRO A 18 23.13 -0.50 -9.83
N TYR A 19 23.49 0.65 -10.42
CA TYR A 19 24.08 1.76 -9.67
C TYR A 19 23.12 2.33 -8.63
N GLN A 20 21.86 2.56 -9.00
CA GLN A 20 20.87 3.05 -8.06
C GLN A 20 20.68 2.07 -6.90
N TRP A 21 20.65 0.76 -7.19
CA TRP A 21 20.59 -0.27 -6.16
C TRP A 21 21.83 -0.22 -5.23
N TYR A 22 23.03 -0.13 -5.79
CA TYR A 22 24.29 -0.07 -5.04
C TYR A 22 24.34 1.15 -4.10
N TYR A 23 24.10 2.35 -4.61
CA TYR A 23 24.14 3.57 -3.81
C TYR A 23 23.08 3.56 -2.71
N GLU A 24 21.89 3.01 -2.97
CA GLU A 24 20.87 2.84 -1.92
C GLU A 24 21.29 1.86 -0.81
N LYS A 25 22.10 0.85 -1.13
CA LYS A 25 22.65 -0.09 -0.14
C LYS A 25 23.75 0.53 0.70
N VAL A 26 24.61 1.35 0.10
CA VAL A 26 25.75 1.97 0.78
C VAL A 26 25.30 3.12 1.67
N TYR A 27 24.49 4.04 1.15
CA TYR A 27 24.14 5.29 1.85
C TYR A 27 22.75 5.26 2.49
N GLY A 28 21.85 4.43 1.97
CA GLY A 28 20.45 4.42 2.39
C GLY A 28 19.61 5.51 1.73
N ARG A 29 18.28 5.28 1.70
CA ARG A 29 17.33 6.18 0.99
C ARG A 29 17.11 7.52 1.65
N ALA A 30 17.35 7.65 2.95
CA ALA A 30 17.19 8.92 3.66
C ALA A 30 18.32 9.88 3.25
N GLU A 31 19.55 9.37 3.27
CA GLU A 31 20.74 10.12 2.89
C GLU A 31 20.70 10.56 1.42
N LEU A 32 20.40 9.64 0.50
CA LEU A 32 20.28 9.99 -0.92
C LEU A 32 19.17 11.01 -1.19
N ARG A 33 18.10 11.03 -0.39
CA ARG A 33 17.05 12.04 -0.49
C ARG A 33 17.52 13.40 0.03
N ARG A 34 18.30 13.42 1.12
CA ARG A 34 18.93 14.64 1.63
C ARG A 34 19.87 15.24 0.58
N MET A 35 20.81 14.44 0.07
CA MET A 35 21.77 14.88 -0.95
C MET A 35 21.07 15.40 -2.22
N ARG A 36 20.00 14.73 -2.67
CA ARG A 36 19.19 15.22 -3.80
C ARG A 36 18.56 16.57 -3.51
N LYS A 37 18.01 16.76 -2.30
CA LYS A 37 17.35 18.00 -1.91
C LYS A 37 18.35 19.16 -1.89
N GLU A 38 19.51 18.96 -1.27
CA GLU A 38 20.60 19.95 -1.23
C GLU A 38 21.06 20.32 -2.65
N TYR A 39 21.27 19.33 -3.52
CA TYR A 39 21.65 19.55 -4.92
C TYR A 39 20.59 20.33 -5.72
N LEU A 40 19.31 20.05 -5.52
CA LEU A 40 18.22 20.77 -6.20
C LEU A 40 18.08 22.20 -5.68
N GLU A 41 18.26 22.43 -4.38
CA GLU A 41 18.27 23.76 -3.76
C GLU A 41 19.41 24.62 -4.30
N GLU A 42 20.62 24.07 -4.44
CA GLU A 42 21.76 24.76 -5.07
C GLU A 42 21.46 25.19 -6.51
N LEU A 43 20.69 24.39 -7.25
CA LEU A 43 20.30 24.68 -8.62
C LEU A 43 19.04 25.54 -8.73
N GLY A 44 18.36 25.86 -7.63
CA GLY A 44 17.08 26.56 -7.62
C GLY A 44 15.94 25.79 -8.31
N LEU A 45 16.02 24.46 -8.31
CA LEU A 45 15.05 23.57 -8.96
C LEU A 45 14.10 22.92 -7.95
N GLU A 46 12.87 22.66 -8.39
CA GLU A 46 11.84 22.02 -7.56
C GLU A 46 11.86 20.49 -7.69
N ASP A 47 11.59 19.78 -6.58
CA ASP A 47 11.55 18.31 -6.59
C ASP A 47 10.20 17.76 -7.10
N SER A 48 10.14 17.54 -8.42
CA SER A 48 8.98 16.93 -9.07
C SER A 48 8.80 15.43 -8.76
N THR A 49 9.87 14.71 -8.36
CA THR A 49 9.80 13.26 -8.13
C THR A 49 9.01 12.91 -6.88
N THR A 50 9.15 13.71 -5.83
CA THR A 50 8.42 13.52 -4.57
C THR A 50 6.91 13.73 -4.75
N VAL A 51 6.50 14.68 -5.60
CA VAL A 51 5.08 14.97 -5.87
C VAL A 51 4.35 13.76 -6.47
N ASN A 52 4.96 13.10 -7.46
CA ASN A 52 4.38 11.92 -8.10
C ASN A 52 4.24 10.74 -7.13
N PHE A 53 5.25 10.53 -6.27
CA PHE A 53 5.21 9.48 -5.25
C PHE A 53 4.06 9.72 -4.26
N VAL A 54 3.93 10.94 -3.72
CA VAL A 54 2.86 11.30 -2.77
C VAL A 54 1.48 11.12 -3.42
N ARG A 55 1.33 11.51 -4.69
CA ARG A 55 0.09 11.31 -5.44
C ARG A 55 -0.27 9.83 -5.58
N GLY A 56 0.72 8.98 -5.93
CA GLY A 56 0.55 7.53 -6.02
C GLY A 56 0.16 6.90 -4.70
N GLU A 57 0.82 7.28 -3.60
CA GLU A 57 0.50 6.81 -2.26
C GLU A 57 -0.93 7.17 -1.85
N ALA A 58 -1.33 8.43 -2.08
CA ALA A 58 -2.68 8.89 -1.77
C ALA A 58 -3.75 8.10 -2.55
N PHE A 59 -3.50 7.79 -3.82
CA PHE A 59 -4.37 6.96 -4.66
C PHE A 59 -4.52 5.56 -4.06
N HIS A 60 -3.42 4.86 -3.77
CA HIS A 60 -3.47 3.52 -3.19
C HIS A 60 -4.15 3.52 -1.82
N ARG A 61 -3.89 4.52 -0.97
CA ARG A 61 -4.54 4.67 0.34
C ARG A 61 -6.06 4.79 0.21
N LYS A 62 -6.55 5.63 -0.71
CA LYS A 62 -7.98 5.77 -1.00
C LYS A 62 -8.58 4.44 -1.47
N LEU A 63 -7.91 3.76 -2.39
CA LEU A 63 -8.36 2.48 -2.94
C LEU A 63 -8.44 1.38 -1.85
N TYR A 64 -7.40 1.26 -1.02
CA TYR A 64 -7.39 0.32 0.11
C TYR A 64 -8.54 0.58 1.09
N ARG A 65 -8.83 1.86 1.40
CA ARG A 65 -9.96 2.22 2.26
C ARG A 65 -11.29 1.78 1.66
N GLN A 66 -11.49 1.98 0.35
CA GLN A 66 -12.69 1.55 -0.35
C GLN A 66 -12.85 0.03 -0.34
N TYR A 67 -11.80 -0.73 -0.64
CA TYR A 67 -11.85 -2.19 -0.57
C TYR A 67 -12.13 -2.71 0.84
N ARG A 68 -11.56 -2.07 1.87
CA ARG A 68 -11.82 -2.43 3.27
C ARG A 68 -13.29 -2.19 3.63
N LEU A 69 -13.86 -1.05 3.21
CA LEU A 69 -15.28 -0.75 3.41
C LEU A 69 -16.18 -1.76 2.71
N ARG A 70 -15.92 -2.05 1.42
CA ARG A 70 -16.69 -3.04 0.66
C ARG A 70 -16.62 -4.43 1.29
N ARG A 71 -15.44 -4.83 1.77
CA ARG A 71 -15.25 -6.11 2.49
C ARG A 71 -16.06 -6.14 3.79
N LEU A 72 -16.09 -5.05 4.54
CA LEU A 72 -16.87 -4.95 5.78
C LEU A 72 -18.37 -5.00 5.50
N LEU A 73 -18.86 -4.25 4.52
CA LEU A 73 -20.26 -4.29 4.08
C LEU A 73 -20.66 -5.68 3.60
N GLY A 74 -19.80 -6.37 2.84
CA GLY A 74 -20.04 -7.74 2.42
C GLY A 74 -20.16 -8.72 3.59
N LYS A 75 -19.33 -8.56 4.64
CA LYS A 75 -19.43 -9.37 5.87
C LYS A 75 -20.74 -9.10 6.63
N ILE A 76 -21.15 -7.82 6.74
CA ILE A 76 -22.40 -7.43 7.39
C ILE A 76 -23.60 -8.01 6.62
N ALA A 77 -23.60 -7.88 5.30
CA ALA A 77 -24.66 -8.43 4.46
C ALA A 77 -24.78 -9.96 4.58
N LEU A 78 -23.65 -10.68 4.60
CA LEU A 78 -23.64 -12.12 4.82
C LEU A 78 -24.20 -12.50 6.19
N LEU A 79 -23.82 -11.77 7.25
CA LEU A 79 -24.31 -12.02 8.60
C LEU A 79 -25.82 -11.74 8.71
N ALA A 80 -26.30 -10.65 8.12
CA ALA A 80 -27.73 -10.33 8.07
C ALA A 80 -28.52 -11.43 7.33
N LEU A 81 -28.00 -11.95 6.21
CA LEU A 81 -28.61 -13.05 5.48
C LEU A 81 -28.73 -14.31 6.35
N LEU A 82 -27.67 -14.69 7.06
CA LEU A 82 -27.69 -15.86 7.96
C LEU A 82 -28.71 -15.70 9.09
N VAL A 83 -28.83 -14.49 9.66
CA VAL A 83 -29.84 -14.19 10.69
C VAL A 83 -31.26 -14.31 10.12
N LEU A 84 -31.52 -13.80 8.91
CA LEU A 84 -32.82 -13.94 8.27
C LEU A 84 -33.18 -15.40 7.98
N ILE A 85 -32.22 -16.20 7.52
CA ILE A 85 -32.39 -17.64 7.32
C ILE A 85 -32.73 -18.33 8.65
N LEU A 86 -32.02 -17.99 9.73
CA LEU A 86 -32.30 -18.52 11.07
C LEU A 86 -33.71 -18.17 11.55
N ILE A 87 -34.13 -16.91 11.41
CA ILE A 87 -35.48 -16.46 11.78
C ILE A 87 -36.53 -17.23 10.98
N PHE A 88 -36.36 -17.32 9.66
CA PHE A 88 -37.26 -18.08 8.80
C PHE A 88 -37.37 -19.55 9.24
N TRP A 89 -36.24 -20.17 9.54
CA TRP A 89 -36.20 -21.56 10.01
C TRP A 89 -36.94 -21.73 11.34
N VAL A 90 -36.72 -20.85 12.32
CA VAL A 90 -37.45 -20.87 13.60
C VAL A 90 -38.95 -20.68 13.39
N MET A 91 -39.37 -19.75 12.54
CA MET A 91 -40.79 -19.53 12.23
C MET A 91 -41.47 -20.76 11.63
N GLN A 92 -40.77 -21.55 10.82
CA GLN A 92 -41.30 -22.82 10.30
C GLN A 92 -41.51 -23.86 11.40
N TYR A 93 -40.62 -23.95 12.40
CA TYR A 93 -40.76 -24.89 13.52
C TYR A 93 -41.86 -24.50 14.52
N VAL A 94 -42.16 -23.21 14.68
CA VAL A 94 -43.20 -22.75 15.61
C VAL A 94 -44.61 -22.90 15.03
N HIS A 95 -44.74 -23.00 13.71
CA HIS A 95 -46.02 -23.18 13.01
C HIS A 95 -46.36 -24.64 12.65
N VAL A 96 -45.59 -25.60 13.14
CA VAL A 96 -45.87 -27.05 13.10
C VAL A 96 -46.18 -27.53 14.50
#